data_AF-A0A6B0VDL4-F1
#
_entry.id   AF-A0A6B0VDL4-F1
#
_cell.length_a   1.000
_cell.length_b   1.000
_cell.length_c   1.000
_cell.angle_alpha   90.00
_cell.angle_beta   90.00
_cell.angle_gamma   90.00
#
_symmetry.space_group_name_H-M   'P 1'
#
loop_
_entity.id
_entity.type
_entity.pdbx_description
1 polymer ?
#
loop_
_entity_poly.entity_id
_entity_poly.type
_entity_poly.pdbx_seq_one_letter_code
_entity_poly.pdbx_strand_id
1 'polypeptide(L)'
;MLEVYRLAFLCAIIHVNVNCAPFPENIVYPKLLEARGINGQKGLHIKDGLTLALEKLSVLADSLVFTENNDGVATKTMINGTELEENLYQDREKMAAVTVKEIDDSIEVMGVLSDKLGIAPLPLMARSEEGHLAHRIYEMERSMTHEENDAVFPDTLPEEPARTRRRTRFASMKHVPDSFLVEVHVMVDEDHYSVFGRREDLVIYLAVTIFLVNMRYEDTSVPNIQFLLTSIQQEQGFAKTFVEKEIGWLVANRTYAAANETFEHLLEKYGRSPADITVAVTGLILADALEPFSEDEIRVQGQARLGGVCNANSSIVMVEDVPMSFGLVSLLPHELGHALGAPHDGETYLWNNCLPPRNDCSKYSKDDHFIMHSSEPGNGKFSNCSKEHMSAFISTLSGSCFKLKTKQNCSTEEKELPGVSVNLTSICQIAHPNFLKWQVLDDLNGVCHFGCCSPRPGCPYEYAYDACAKHPLPDGAGCGFGMRCVRGTCGYYDEYGAPVVRRQGA
;
A
#
# COMPACT_ATOMS: atom_id res chain seq x y z
N MET A 1 -8.38 50.77 -35.68
CA MET A 1 -8.36 49.41 -36.27
C MET A 1 -7.16 48.55 -35.85
N LEU A 2 -6.12 49.09 -35.21
CA LEU A 2 -4.93 48.29 -34.80
C LEU A 2 -5.08 47.60 -33.42
N GLU A 3 -5.98 48.05 -32.55
CA GLU A 3 -6.12 47.47 -31.20
C GLU A 3 -7.01 46.21 -31.15
N VAL A 4 -8.00 46.09 -32.04
CA VAL A 4 -8.88 44.91 -32.11
C VAL A 4 -8.11 43.67 -32.58
N TYR A 5 -7.08 43.84 -33.41
CA TYR A 5 -6.23 42.75 -33.87
C TYR A 5 -5.23 42.27 -32.80
N ARG A 6 -4.85 43.10 -31.82
CA ARG A 6 -3.96 42.65 -30.72
C ARG A 6 -4.70 41.79 -29.69
N LEU A 7 -5.98 42.07 -29.43
CA LEU A 7 -6.78 41.25 -28.52
C LEU A 7 -7.13 39.88 -29.13
N ALA A 8 -7.40 39.83 -30.43
CA ALA A 8 -7.62 38.56 -31.14
C ALA A 8 -6.35 37.70 -31.23
N PHE A 9 -5.16 38.30 -31.34
CA PHE A 9 -3.89 37.57 -31.34
C PHE A 9 -3.51 37.04 -29.94
N LEU A 10 -3.83 37.78 -28.87
CA LEU A 10 -3.64 37.31 -27.49
C LEU A 10 -4.61 36.17 -27.13
N CYS A 11 -5.86 36.19 -27.61
CA CYS A 11 -6.77 35.06 -27.43
C CYS A 11 -6.38 33.84 -28.27
N ALA A 12 -5.77 34.02 -29.45
CA ALA A 12 -5.32 32.91 -30.29
C ALA A 12 -4.04 32.22 -29.76
N ILE A 13 -3.18 32.93 -29.02
CA ILE A 13 -1.98 32.34 -28.40
C ILE A 13 -2.32 31.55 -27.12
N ILE A 14 -3.50 31.78 -26.51
CA ILE A 14 -4.00 30.96 -25.39
C ILE A 14 -4.65 29.64 -25.87
N HIS A 15 -4.82 29.47 -27.18
CA HIS A 15 -5.16 28.17 -27.80
C HIS A 15 -3.91 27.38 -28.23
N VAL A 16 -2.82 27.47 -27.48
CA VAL A 16 -1.95 26.30 -27.35
C VAL A 16 -2.82 25.25 -26.66
N ASN A 17 -3.12 24.16 -27.37
CA ASN A 17 -3.77 22.96 -26.85
C ASN A 17 -2.93 22.39 -25.69
N VAL A 18 -3.04 23.03 -24.54
CA VAL A 18 -2.81 22.40 -23.27
C VAL A 18 -4.12 21.66 -23.00
N ASN A 19 -4.19 20.41 -23.44
CA ASN A 19 -5.17 19.45 -22.92
C ASN A 19 -4.82 19.20 -21.44
N CYS A 20 -5.03 20.21 -20.60
CA CYS A 20 -4.90 20.13 -19.15
C CYS A 20 -6.23 19.73 -18.49
N ALA A 21 -7.30 19.55 -19.26
CA ALA A 21 -8.53 18.97 -18.78
C ALA A 21 -8.53 17.47 -19.13
N PRO A 22 -8.67 16.56 -18.15
CA PRO A 22 -9.01 15.18 -18.46
C PRO A 22 -10.27 15.16 -19.35
N PHE A 23 -10.32 14.27 -20.34
CA PHE A 23 -11.48 14.16 -21.23
C PHE A 23 -12.77 14.06 -20.40
N PRO A 24 -13.82 14.84 -20.70
CA PRO A 24 -15.06 14.87 -19.92
C PRO A 24 -15.67 13.49 -19.69
N GLU A 25 -15.44 12.56 -20.61
CA GLU A 25 -15.91 11.16 -20.59
C GLU A 25 -15.31 10.32 -19.45
N ASN A 26 -14.25 10.80 -18.80
CA ASN A 26 -13.56 10.12 -17.69
C ASN A 26 -13.85 10.76 -16.32
N ILE A 27 -14.69 11.79 -16.28
CA ILE A 27 -15.03 12.49 -15.05
C ILE A 27 -16.31 11.90 -14.48
N VAL A 28 -16.25 11.46 -13.24
CA VAL A 28 -17.34 10.76 -12.55
C VAL A 28 -17.61 11.38 -11.20
N TYR A 29 -18.78 11.08 -10.65
CA TYR A 29 -19.25 11.58 -9.35
C TYR A 29 -19.73 10.39 -8.52
N PRO A 30 -18.82 9.66 -7.87
CA PRO A 30 -19.13 8.45 -7.12
C PRO A 30 -20.10 8.72 -5.98
N LYS A 31 -20.96 7.75 -5.68
CA LYS A 31 -21.95 7.81 -4.60
C LYS A 31 -22.06 6.48 -3.88
N LEU A 32 -22.24 6.54 -2.56
CA LEU A 32 -22.59 5.37 -1.79
C LEU A 32 -24.07 5.05 -2.02
N LEU A 33 -24.33 3.80 -2.37
CA LEU A 33 -25.68 3.24 -2.46
C LEU A 33 -26.07 2.66 -1.11
N GLU A 34 -27.30 2.97 -0.67
CA GLU A 34 -27.89 2.37 0.51
C GLU A 34 -27.89 0.83 0.40
N ALA A 35 -27.53 0.16 1.49
CA ALA A 35 -27.45 -1.29 1.53
C ALA A 35 -28.79 -1.94 1.20
N ARG A 36 -28.87 -2.66 0.08
CA ARG A 36 -30.04 -3.47 -0.30
C ARG A 36 -29.61 -4.93 -0.34
N GLY A 37 -29.57 -5.56 0.82
CA GLY A 37 -29.23 -6.98 0.97
C GLY A 37 -29.27 -7.43 2.43
N ILE A 38 -29.39 -8.74 2.64
CA ILE A 38 -29.49 -9.39 3.97
C ILE A 38 -28.21 -9.15 4.82
N ASN A 39 -27.09 -8.81 4.17
CA ASN A 39 -25.78 -8.61 4.80
C ASN A 39 -25.39 -7.12 5.01
N GLY A 40 -26.23 -6.15 4.64
CA GLY A 40 -25.91 -4.73 4.85
C GLY A 40 -24.72 -4.20 4.01
N GLN A 41 -24.32 -4.90 2.94
CA GLN A 41 -23.18 -4.54 2.11
C GLN A 41 -23.45 -3.22 1.36
N LYS A 42 -22.57 -2.22 1.54
CA LYS A 42 -22.65 -0.92 0.86
C LYS A 42 -22.21 -1.09 -0.60
N GLY A 43 -22.94 -0.49 -1.55
CA GLY A 43 -22.51 -0.40 -2.95
C GLY A 43 -21.83 0.93 -3.21
N LEU A 44 -20.77 0.98 -4.00
CA LEU A 44 -20.19 2.22 -4.51
C LEU A 44 -20.53 2.37 -5.98
N HIS A 45 -21.45 3.27 -6.29
CA HIS A 45 -21.78 3.60 -7.68
C HIS A 45 -20.75 4.62 -8.20
N ILE A 46 -20.15 4.34 -9.36
CA ILE A 46 -19.14 5.22 -9.97
C ILE A 46 -19.71 5.86 -11.23
N LYS A 47 -20.22 5.04 -12.15
CA LYS A 47 -20.97 5.44 -13.35
C LYS A 47 -21.86 4.29 -13.83
N ASP A 48 -22.69 4.54 -14.83
CA ASP A 48 -23.50 3.50 -15.46
C ASP A 48 -22.61 2.33 -15.94
N GLY A 49 -22.98 1.11 -15.53
CA GLY A 49 -22.22 -0.10 -15.80
C GLY A 49 -21.01 -0.34 -14.89
N LEU A 50 -20.68 0.57 -13.96
CA LEU A 50 -19.57 0.43 -13.02
C LEU A 50 -19.99 0.74 -11.58
N THR A 51 -20.16 -0.31 -10.79
CA THR A 51 -20.51 -0.25 -9.36
C THR A 51 -19.71 -1.31 -8.61
N LEU A 52 -19.07 -0.94 -7.50
CA LEU A 52 -18.32 -1.88 -6.66
C LEU A 52 -19.19 -2.39 -5.51
N ALA A 53 -19.10 -3.69 -5.21
CA ALA A 53 -19.64 -4.25 -3.97
C ALA A 53 -18.57 -4.10 -2.88
N LEU A 54 -18.80 -3.22 -1.91
CA LEU A 54 -17.78 -2.90 -0.91
C LEU A 54 -17.72 -3.97 0.18
N GLU A 55 -16.65 -4.76 0.19
CA GLU A 55 -16.26 -5.62 1.30
C GLU A 55 -15.07 -5.00 2.04
N LYS A 56 -14.97 -5.18 3.37
CA LYS A 56 -13.81 -4.67 4.12
C LYS A 56 -12.53 -5.38 3.70
N LEU A 57 -11.44 -4.61 3.62
CA LEU A 57 -10.11 -5.06 3.25
C LEU A 57 -9.22 -5.08 4.49
N SER A 58 -8.45 -6.16 4.67
CA SER A 58 -7.40 -6.24 5.71
C SER A 58 -6.10 -6.81 5.13
N VAL A 59 -4.98 -6.10 5.34
CA VAL A 59 -3.66 -6.40 4.76
C VAL A 59 -2.49 -5.86 5.61
N LEU A 60 -2.76 -4.95 6.54
CA LEU A 60 -1.74 -4.31 7.35
C LEU A 60 -1.50 -5.10 8.62
N ALA A 61 -0.25 -5.07 9.09
CA ALA A 61 0.01 -5.45 10.47
C ALA A 61 -0.72 -4.48 11.42
N ASP A 62 -1.20 -4.97 12.57
CA ASP A 62 -1.82 -4.15 13.63
C ASP A 62 -1.10 -2.84 13.92
N SER A 63 0.24 -2.87 13.83
CA SER A 63 1.07 -1.70 13.99
C SER A 63 2.18 -1.71 12.95
N LEU A 64 2.14 -0.74 12.06
CA LEU A 64 3.13 -0.53 11.01
C LEU A 64 4.21 0.45 11.52
N VAL A 65 5.48 0.14 11.29
CA VAL A 65 6.59 1.05 11.62
C VAL A 65 6.87 1.97 10.44
N PHE A 66 6.71 3.28 10.63
CA PHE A 66 7.09 4.27 9.63
C PHE A 66 8.38 4.96 10.04
N THR A 67 9.37 5.00 9.15
CA THR A 67 10.67 5.63 9.40
C THR A 67 10.86 6.82 8.45
N GLU A 68 11.08 7.99 9.03
CA GLU A 68 11.38 9.24 8.31
C GLU A 68 12.82 9.63 8.60
N ASN A 69 13.59 9.94 7.56
CA ASN A 69 14.94 10.47 7.73
C ASN A 69 14.95 11.97 7.43
N ASN A 70 14.84 12.79 8.48
CA ASN A 70 14.90 14.24 8.38
C ASN A 70 16.27 14.70 8.88
N ASP A 71 17.05 15.33 8.00
CA ASP A 71 18.38 15.89 8.33
C ASP A 71 19.36 14.90 8.97
N GLY A 72 19.30 13.62 8.58
CA GLY A 72 20.17 12.55 9.10
C GLY A 72 19.70 11.93 10.42
N VAL A 73 18.54 12.34 10.95
CA VAL A 73 17.91 11.72 12.13
C VAL A 73 16.74 10.87 11.69
N ALA A 74 16.89 9.55 11.84
CA ALA A 74 15.81 8.59 11.59
C ALA A 74 14.79 8.62 12.75
N THR A 75 13.59 9.13 12.47
CA THR A 75 12.45 9.13 13.39
C THR A 75 11.54 7.94 13.08
N LYS A 76 11.15 7.19 14.11
CA LYS A 76 10.23 6.05 13.98
C LYS A 76 8.88 6.38 14.59
N THR A 77 7.83 6.21 13.79
CA THR A 77 6.43 6.41 14.19
C THR A 77 5.69 5.09 14.06
N MET A 78 4.94 4.71 15.09
CA MET A 78 4.04 3.57 15.00
C MET A 78 2.71 4.05 14.42
N ILE A 79 2.25 3.41 13.35
CA ILE A 79 0.98 3.69 12.71
C ILE A 79 0.02 2.55 13.03
N ASN A 80 -1.20 2.88 13.46
CA ASN A 80 -2.24 1.89 13.74
C ASN A 80 -2.81 1.36 12.42
N GLY A 81 -2.52 0.10 12.09
CA GLY A 81 -2.98 -0.53 10.86
C GLY A 81 -4.51 -0.64 10.82
N THR A 82 -5.14 -0.91 11.97
CA THR A 82 -6.60 -1.09 12.07
C THR A 82 -7.36 0.19 11.72
N GLU A 83 -6.85 1.36 12.15
CA GLU A 83 -7.45 2.67 11.84
C GLU A 83 -7.35 2.98 10.34
N LEU A 84 -6.23 2.62 9.70
CA LEU A 84 -6.05 2.81 8.27
C LEU A 84 -6.99 1.93 7.43
N GLU A 85 -7.29 0.74 7.91
CA GLU A 85 -8.20 -0.21 7.24
C GLU A 85 -9.69 0.18 7.35
N GLU A 86 -10.05 1.10 8.25
CA GLU A 86 -11.45 1.53 8.42
C GLU A 86 -12.08 2.06 7.15
N ASN A 87 -11.29 2.64 6.25
CA ASN A 87 -11.79 3.22 4.99
C ASN A 87 -11.38 2.41 3.76
N LEU A 88 -10.78 1.22 3.94
CA LEU A 88 -10.34 0.36 2.86
C LEU A 88 -11.40 -0.69 2.52
N TYR A 89 -11.65 -0.83 1.22
CA TYR A 89 -12.63 -1.75 0.68
C TYR A 89 -12.08 -2.50 -0.52
N GLN A 90 -12.56 -3.72 -0.72
CA GLN A 90 -12.25 -4.61 -1.85
C GLN A 90 -13.53 -5.02 -2.59
N ASP A 91 -13.39 -5.32 -3.88
CA ASP A 91 -14.36 -6.08 -4.67
C ASP A 91 -13.56 -7.12 -5.47
N ARG A 92 -13.53 -8.35 -4.95
CA ARG A 92 -12.70 -9.45 -5.48
C ARG A 92 -13.11 -9.85 -6.89
N GLU A 93 -14.40 -9.82 -7.20
CA GLU A 93 -14.89 -10.16 -8.55
C GLU A 93 -14.35 -9.19 -9.60
N LYS A 94 -14.14 -7.93 -9.21
CA LYS A 94 -13.60 -6.89 -10.11
C LYS A 94 -12.11 -6.66 -9.95
N MET A 95 -11.41 -7.39 -9.07
CA MET A 95 -10.01 -7.13 -8.72
C MET A 95 -9.78 -5.67 -8.29
N ALA A 96 -10.76 -5.09 -7.59
CA ALA A 96 -10.77 -3.70 -7.20
C ALA A 96 -10.44 -3.53 -5.72
N ALA A 97 -9.73 -2.45 -5.39
CA ALA A 97 -9.43 -2.05 -4.03
C ALA A 97 -9.44 -0.52 -3.95
N VAL A 98 -10.28 0.03 -3.08
CA VAL A 98 -10.49 1.47 -2.98
C VAL A 98 -10.51 1.94 -1.53
N THR A 99 -10.05 3.17 -1.34
CA THR A 99 -10.31 3.96 -0.15
C THR A 99 -11.59 4.74 -0.37
N VAL A 100 -12.47 4.79 0.65
CA VAL A 100 -13.68 5.62 0.61
C VAL A 100 -13.72 6.45 1.88
N LYS A 101 -13.52 7.76 1.74
CA LYS A 101 -13.64 8.74 2.83
C LYS A 101 -14.92 9.54 2.65
N GLU A 102 -15.76 9.57 3.68
CA GLU A 102 -16.96 10.43 3.70
C GLU A 102 -16.52 11.86 4.11
N ILE A 103 -16.81 12.86 3.27
CA ILE A 103 -16.47 14.27 3.48
C ILE A 103 -17.73 15.12 3.26
N ASP A 104 -18.27 15.66 4.35
CA ASP A 104 -19.59 16.31 4.37
C ASP A 104 -20.67 15.38 3.78
N ASP A 105 -21.45 15.84 2.81
CA ASP A 105 -22.45 15.07 2.07
C ASP A 105 -21.89 14.43 0.77
N SER A 106 -20.56 14.33 0.64
CA SER A 106 -19.89 13.74 -0.52
C SER A 106 -18.91 12.66 -0.09
N ILE A 107 -18.39 11.91 -1.06
CA ILE A 107 -17.32 10.94 -0.84
C ILE A 107 -16.08 11.29 -1.65
N GLU A 108 -14.93 10.96 -1.08
CA GLU A 108 -13.64 10.93 -1.75
C GLU A 108 -13.24 9.46 -1.94
N VAL A 109 -12.96 9.07 -3.19
CA VAL A 109 -12.57 7.71 -3.56
C VAL A 109 -11.21 7.75 -4.25
N MET A 110 -10.29 6.92 -3.79
CA MET A 110 -8.98 6.72 -4.41
C MET A 110 -8.63 5.24 -4.41
N GLY A 111 -8.14 4.70 -5.52
CA GLY A 111 -7.74 3.30 -5.60
C GLY A 111 -7.83 2.73 -7.01
N VAL A 112 -7.97 1.40 -7.08
CA VAL A 112 -8.05 0.62 -8.31
C VAL A 112 -9.46 0.06 -8.46
N LEU A 113 -10.03 0.24 -9.64
CA LEU A 113 -11.40 -0.13 -10.01
C LEU A 113 -11.47 -1.46 -10.78
N SER A 114 -10.38 -1.85 -11.43
CA SER A 114 -10.23 -3.10 -12.18
C SER A 114 -8.75 -3.37 -12.49
N ASP A 115 -8.46 -4.44 -13.23
CA ASP A 115 -7.11 -4.76 -13.74
C ASP A 115 -6.47 -3.65 -14.60
N LYS A 116 -7.27 -2.68 -15.10
CA LYS A 116 -6.81 -1.59 -15.98
C LYS A 116 -7.14 -0.18 -15.51
N LEU A 117 -8.09 -0.02 -14.59
CA LEU A 117 -8.65 1.30 -14.30
C LEU A 117 -8.36 1.71 -12.86
N GLY A 118 -7.86 2.93 -12.68
CA GLY A 118 -7.73 3.61 -11.40
C GLY A 118 -8.76 4.72 -11.24
N ILE A 119 -8.95 5.19 -10.01
CA ILE A 119 -9.75 6.37 -9.66
C ILE A 119 -8.98 7.30 -8.74
N ALA A 120 -9.07 8.60 -8.99
CA ALA A 120 -8.48 9.63 -8.16
C ALA A 120 -9.41 10.85 -8.02
N PRO A 121 -9.44 11.52 -6.86
CA PRO A 121 -10.24 12.72 -6.66
C PRO A 121 -9.70 13.93 -7.42
N LEU A 122 -10.59 14.84 -7.81
CA LEU A 122 -10.31 16.13 -8.44
C LEU A 122 -10.83 17.27 -7.56
N PRO A 123 -10.16 17.59 -6.43
CA PRO A 123 -10.69 18.51 -5.42
C PRO A 123 -10.83 19.95 -5.91
N LEU A 124 -10.08 20.34 -6.94
CA LEU A 124 -10.13 21.68 -7.54
C LEU A 124 -11.20 21.82 -8.64
N MET A 125 -11.86 20.72 -9.02
CA MET A 125 -12.90 20.74 -10.04
C MET A 125 -14.28 21.03 -9.44
N ALA A 126 -15.16 21.62 -10.25
CA ALA A 126 -16.53 21.91 -9.83
C ALA A 126 -17.26 20.63 -9.41
N ARG A 127 -17.92 20.70 -8.24
CA ARG A 127 -18.83 19.66 -7.76
C ARG A 127 -20.03 19.52 -8.70
N SER A 128 -20.67 18.36 -8.69
CA SER A 128 -21.94 18.15 -9.40
C SER A 128 -23.04 19.08 -8.87
N GLU A 129 -24.16 19.21 -9.59
CA GLU A 129 -25.33 19.97 -9.13
C GLU A 129 -25.86 19.48 -7.77
N GLU A 130 -25.66 18.20 -7.47
CA GLU A 130 -26.04 17.55 -6.21
C GLU A 130 -24.94 17.64 -5.13
N GLY A 131 -23.83 18.34 -5.38
CA GLY A 131 -22.77 18.56 -4.40
C GLY A 131 -21.68 17.49 -4.33
N HIS A 132 -21.76 16.44 -5.13
CA HIS A 132 -20.73 15.39 -5.19
C HIS A 132 -19.39 15.89 -5.74
N LEU A 133 -18.30 15.43 -5.12
CA LEU A 133 -16.92 15.66 -5.55
C LEU A 133 -16.64 14.95 -6.88
N ALA A 134 -15.89 15.62 -7.75
CA ALA A 134 -15.48 15.05 -9.04
C ALA A 134 -14.28 14.10 -8.86
N HIS A 135 -14.26 13.04 -9.66
CA HIS A 135 -13.16 12.09 -9.74
C HIS A 135 -12.80 11.85 -11.20
N ARG A 136 -11.53 11.53 -11.46
CA ARG A 136 -11.09 11.00 -12.76
C ARG A 136 -10.95 9.49 -12.68
N ILE A 137 -11.48 8.80 -13.68
CA ILE A 137 -11.07 7.45 -14.03
C ILE A 137 -9.89 7.57 -15.00
N TYR A 138 -8.85 6.80 -14.77
CA TYR A 138 -7.69 6.74 -15.66
C TYR A 138 -7.30 5.31 -15.93
N GLU A 139 -6.70 5.07 -17.08
CA GLU A 139 -6.06 3.79 -17.38
C GLU A 139 -4.73 3.74 -16.63
N MET A 140 -4.55 2.69 -15.83
CA MET A 140 -3.28 2.43 -15.17
C MET A 140 -2.27 2.03 -16.24
N GLU A 141 -1.06 2.57 -16.16
CA GLU A 141 0.02 2.17 -17.04
C GLU A 141 0.24 0.66 -16.90
N ARG A 142 0.04 -0.07 -17.99
CA ARG A 142 0.44 -1.46 -18.06
C ARG A 142 1.95 -1.51 -18.19
N SER A 143 2.57 -2.54 -17.62
CA SER A 143 3.86 -3.03 -18.10
C SER A 143 3.71 -3.32 -19.60
N MET A 144 4.14 -2.35 -20.40
CA MET A 144 4.35 -2.48 -21.83
C MET A 144 5.78 -2.06 -22.04
N THR A 145 6.63 -3.00 -22.44
CA THR A 145 7.91 -2.68 -23.03
C THR A 145 7.98 -3.27 -24.43
N HIS A 146 8.45 -2.41 -25.32
CA HIS A 146 9.13 -2.83 -26.53
C HIS A 146 10.35 -3.68 -26.11
N GLU A 147 10.46 -4.84 -26.75
CA GLU A 147 11.49 -5.90 -26.71
C GLU A 147 12.52 -5.93 -25.55
N GLU A 148 12.40 -7.01 -24.75
CA GLU A 148 13.50 -7.86 -24.23
C GLU A 148 14.47 -7.38 -23.12
N ASN A 149 14.14 -6.46 -22.19
CA ASN A 149 15.12 -6.08 -21.14
C ASN A 149 14.61 -6.07 -19.68
N ASP A 150 14.08 -7.21 -19.20
CA ASP A 150 13.97 -7.47 -17.76
C ASP A 150 15.28 -8.08 -17.22
N ALA A 151 16.06 -7.28 -16.48
CA ALA A 151 17.40 -7.66 -16.01
C ALA A 151 17.35 -8.56 -14.75
N VAL A 152 17.16 -9.87 -14.93
CA VAL A 152 17.34 -10.85 -13.85
C VAL A 152 18.83 -11.16 -13.69
N PHE A 153 19.39 -10.92 -12.49
CA PHE A 153 20.77 -11.37 -12.19
C PHE A 153 20.78 -12.81 -11.65
N PRO A 154 21.33 -13.78 -12.39
CA PRO A 154 21.72 -15.05 -11.78
C PRO A 154 22.88 -14.81 -10.81
N ASP A 155 22.78 -15.34 -9.59
CA ASP A 155 23.89 -15.29 -8.63
C ASP A 155 25.12 -16.02 -9.19
N THR A 156 26.26 -15.32 -9.26
CA THR A 156 27.57 -15.96 -9.14
C THR A 156 27.73 -16.40 -7.68
N LEU A 157 27.40 -17.66 -7.40
CA LEU A 157 27.51 -18.28 -6.08
C LEU A 157 28.96 -18.21 -5.54
N PRO A 158 29.17 -17.95 -4.24
CA PRO A 158 30.26 -18.58 -3.52
C PRO A 158 29.95 -20.08 -3.45
N GLU A 159 30.85 -20.90 -3.97
CA GLU A 159 30.89 -22.34 -3.73
C GLU A 159 31.08 -22.63 -2.23
N GLU A 160 30.00 -22.62 -1.45
CA GLU A 160 29.96 -23.32 -0.16
C GLU A 160 29.12 -24.58 -0.38
N PRO A 161 29.73 -25.77 -0.55
CA PRO A 161 28.99 -26.99 -0.78
C PRO A 161 28.06 -27.22 0.42
N ALA A 162 26.76 -27.29 0.13
CA ALA A 162 25.73 -27.74 1.05
C ALA A 162 26.27 -28.98 1.80
N ARG A 163 26.67 -28.79 3.06
CA ARG A 163 27.24 -29.85 3.87
C ARG A 163 26.24 -31.00 3.87
N THR A 164 26.62 -32.08 3.18
CA THR A 164 25.89 -33.34 3.07
C THR A 164 25.68 -33.94 4.45
N ARG A 165 24.58 -33.55 5.12
CA ARG A 165 23.94 -34.40 6.11
C ARG A 165 22.92 -35.25 5.36
N ARG A 166 23.35 -36.47 5.07
CA ARG A 166 22.55 -37.61 4.64
C ARG A 166 21.39 -37.81 5.64
N ARG A 167 20.30 -37.06 5.48
CA ARG A 167 19.04 -37.22 6.23
C ARG A 167 17.99 -37.77 5.28
N THR A 168 17.75 -39.08 5.44
CA THR A 168 16.54 -39.84 5.12
C THR A 168 15.40 -39.10 4.38
N ARG A 169 15.39 -39.31 3.06
CA ARG A 169 14.34 -39.42 2.01
C ARG A 169 12.82 -39.22 2.27
N PHE A 170 12.32 -38.73 3.41
CA PHE A 170 10.86 -38.53 3.60
C PHE A 170 10.48 -37.30 4.45
N ALA A 171 11.41 -36.38 4.71
CA ALA A 171 11.20 -35.26 5.64
C ALA A 171 11.13 -33.85 4.99
N SER A 172 11.35 -33.69 3.68
CA SER A 172 11.63 -32.37 3.10
C SER A 172 10.43 -31.45 2.82
N MET A 173 9.19 -31.91 3.02
CA MET A 173 8.00 -31.03 3.00
C MET A 173 7.43 -30.74 4.39
N LYS A 174 7.86 -31.46 5.44
CA LYS A 174 7.27 -31.32 6.79
C LYS A 174 7.50 -29.94 7.44
N HIS A 175 8.31 -29.09 6.82
CA HIS A 175 8.70 -27.79 7.35
C HIS A 175 7.99 -26.61 6.67
N VAL A 176 7.34 -26.82 5.52
CA VAL A 176 6.62 -25.75 4.81
C VAL A 176 5.19 -25.67 5.36
N PRO A 177 4.75 -24.53 5.90
CA PRO A 177 3.37 -24.34 6.32
C PRO A 177 2.42 -24.25 5.12
N ASP A 178 1.13 -24.52 5.32
CA ASP A 178 0.11 -24.39 4.25
C ASP A 178 -0.02 -22.94 3.75
N SER A 179 0.21 -21.96 4.63
CA SER A 179 0.26 -20.54 4.32
C SER A 179 1.64 -19.97 4.64
N PHE A 180 2.19 -19.19 3.71
CA PHE A 180 3.46 -18.48 3.87
C PHE A 180 3.21 -16.97 3.87
N LEU A 181 3.24 -16.37 5.06
CA LEU A 181 3.20 -14.93 5.24
C LEU A 181 4.62 -14.36 5.10
N VAL A 182 4.81 -13.50 4.12
CA VAL A 182 6.08 -12.82 3.81
C VAL A 182 5.99 -11.39 4.36
N GLU A 183 6.79 -11.07 5.36
CA GLU A 183 6.89 -9.72 5.91
C GLU A 183 7.61 -8.79 4.93
N VAL A 184 6.94 -7.74 4.48
CA VAL A 184 7.45 -6.75 3.54
C VAL A 184 7.84 -5.48 4.27
N HIS A 185 9.05 -5.01 4.01
CA HIS A 185 9.53 -3.66 4.32
C HIS A 185 9.56 -2.84 3.03
N VAL A 186 8.82 -1.73 2.96
CA VAL A 186 8.84 -0.86 1.77
C VAL A 186 9.77 0.32 2.03
N MET A 187 10.66 0.58 1.10
CA MET A 187 11.55 1.74 1.09
C MET A 187 11.20 2.61 -0.12
N VAL A 188 10.99 3.91 0.07
CA VAL A 188 10.61 4.86 -0.99
C VAL A 188 11.63 6.00 -1.07
N ASP A 189 12.00 6.41 -2.28
CA ASP A 189 12.91 7.54 -2.52
C ASP A 189 12.19 8.89 -2.55
N GLU A 190 12.99 9.96 -2.56
CA GLU A 190 12.52 11.34 -2.59
C GLU A 190 11.64 11.67 -3.80
N ASP A 191 11.93 11.08 -4.96
CA ASP A 191 11.14 11.27 -6.17
C ASP A 191 9.76 10.61 -6.04
N HIS A 192 9.64 9.55 -5.25
CA HIS A 192 8.36 8.91 -4.95
C HIS A 192 7.59 9.61 -3.82
N TYR A 193 8.19 9.72 -2.63
CA TYR A 193 7.46 10.11 -1.44
C TYR A 193 7.11 11.61 -1.41
N SER A 194 7.84 12.45 -2.14
CA SER A 194 7.62 13.91 -2.14
C SER A 194 6.30 14.34 -2.78
N VAL A 195 5.68 13.47 -3.59
CA VAL A 195 4.37 13.71 -4.22
C VAL A 195 3.24 13.62 -3.20
N PHE A 196 3.43 12.89 -2.10
CA PHE A 196 2.41 12.71 -1.08
C PHE A 196 2.43 13.85 -0.06
N GLY A 197 1.33 14.61 0.02
CA GLY A 197 1.20 15.73 0.95
C GLY A 197 1.11 15.33 2.43
N ARG A 198 0.75 14.06 2.73
CA ARG A 198 0.69 13.50 4.08
C ARG A 198 1.24 12.08 4.10
N ARG A 199 1.90 11.73 5.21
CA ARG A 199 2.40 10.37 5.47
C ARG A 199 1.30 9.32 5.37
N GLU A 200 0.11 9.62 5.88
CA GLU A 200 -1.04 8.71 5.84
C GLU A 200 -1.45 8.36 4.41
N ASP A 201 -1.38 9.32 3.48
CA ASP A 201 -1.78 9.08 2.08
C ASP A 201 -0.78 8.14 1.38
N LEU A 202 0.52 8.26 1.67
CA LEU A 202 1.55 7.31 1.19
C LEU A 202 1.33 5.90 1.77
N VAL A 203 1.08 5.81 3.08
CA VAL A 203 0.87 4.51 3.74
C VAL A 203 -0.35 3.81 3.17
N ILE A 204 -1.45 4.54 2.99
CA ILE A 204 -2.68 4.04 2.39
C ILE A 204 -2.44 3.57 0.95
N TYR A 205 -1.71 4.36 0.15
CA TYR A 205 -1.36 3.99 -1.22
C TYR A 205 -0.60 2.67 -1.28
N LEU A 206 0.45 2.51 -0.47
CA LEU A 206 1.23 1.28 -0.41
C LEU A 206 0.42 0.10 0.15
N ALA A 207 -0.46 0.33 1.13
CA ALA A 207 -1.34 -0.70 1.67
C ALA A 207 -2.29 -1.27 0.61
N VAL A 208 -2.95 -0.38 -0.15
CA VAL A 208 -3.83 -0.76 -1.27
C VAL A 208 -3.04 -1.52 -2.33
N THR A 209 -1.82 -1.08 -2.65
CA THR A 209 -0.93 -1.78 -3.59
C THR A 209 -0.59 -3.20 -3.11
N ILE A 210 -0.14 -3.39 -1.86
CA ILE A 210 0.20 -4.72 -1.33
C ILE A 210 -1.03 -5.63 -1.29
N PHE A 211 -2.22 -5.08 -1.00
CA PHE A 211 -3.46 -5.85 -1.09
C PHE A 211 -3.77 -6.31 -2.52
N LEU A 212 -3.62 -5.43 -3.50
CA LEU A 212 -3.79 -5.77 -4.92
C LEU A 212 -2.74 -6.79 -5.38
N VAL A 213 -1.51 -6.74 -4.86
CA VAL A 213 -0.50 -7.77 -5.06
C VAL A 213 -1.00 -9.10 -4.49
N ASN A 214 -1.48 -9.12 -3.24
CA ASN A 214 -2.01 -10.35 -2.62
C ASN A 214 -3.09 -11.02 -3.46
N MET A 215 -4.04 -10.26 -4.04
CA MET A 215 -5.07 -10.81 -4.93
C MET A 215 -4.49 -11.58 -6.13
N ARG A 216 -3.30 -11.21 -6.61
CA ARG A 216 -2.62 -11.90 -7.73
C ARG A 216 -1.89 -13.18 -7.29
N TYR A 217 -1.59 -13.29 -6.01
CA TYR A 217 -0.98 -14.49 -5.40
C TYR A 217 -2.02 -15.47 -4.83
N GLU A 218 -3.31 -15.13 -4.82
CA GLU A 218 -4.36 -16.00 -4.26
C GLU A 218 -4.46 -17.38 -4.95
N ASP A 219 -4.06 -17.49 -6.21
CA ASP A 219 -4.01 -18.76 -6.96
C ASP A 219 -2.80 -19.66 -6.55
N THR A 220 -1.97 -19.21 -5.61
CA THR A 220 -0.93 -20.03 -4.97
C THR A 220 -1.55 -20.84 -3.83
N SER A 221 -1.24 -22.13 -3.76
CA SER A 221 -1.90 -23.06 -2.82
C SER A 221 -0.96 -24.01 -2.07
N VAL A 222 0.31 -24.11 -2.48
CA VAL A 222 1.31 -24.99 -1.83
C VAL A 222 2.69 -24.32 -1.79
N PRO A 223 2.94 -23.34 -0.91
CA PRO A 223 1.97 -22.77 0.04
C PRO A 223 1.10 -21.69 -0.61
N ASN A 224 0.05 -21.29 0.11
CA ASN A 224 -0.65 -20.04 -0.16
C ASN A 224 0.22 -18.86 0.31
N ILE A 225 0.69 -18.05 -0.63
CA ILE A 225 1.63 -16.95 -0.40
C ILE A 225 0.85 -15.66 -0.16
N GLN A 226 1.20 -14.95 0.90
CA GLN A 226 0.60 -13.66 1.26
C GLN A 226 1.68 -12.71 1.76
N PHE A 227 1.60 -11.46 1.35
CA PHE A 227 2.50 -10.39 1.76
C PHE A 227 1.86 -9.54 2.85
N LEU A 228 2.63 -9.29 3.90
CA LEU A 228 2.24 -8.48 5.05
C LEU A 228 3.10 -7.22 5.09
N LEU A 229 2.49 -6.05 4.90
CA LEU A 229 3.21 -4.78 5.01
C LEU A 229 3.50 -4.48 6.48
N THR A 230 4.78 -4.52 6.86
CA THR A 230 5.22 -4.39 8.27
C THR A 230 5.85 -3.05 8.59
N SER A 231 6.51 -2.44 7.60
CA SER A 231 7.22 -1.18 7.80
C SER A 231 7.43 -0.43 6.50
N ILE A 232 7.49 0.90 6.61
CA ILE A 232 7.78 1.82 5.51
C ILE A 232 8.94 2.71 5.94
N GLN A 233 9.88 2.98 5.03
CA GLN A 233 11.01 3.88 5.24
C GLN A 233 11.13 4.86 4.07
N GLN A 234 11.17 6.15 4.37
CA GLN A 234 11.64 7.16 3.43
C GLN A 234 13.16 7.17 3.45
N GLU A 235 13.78 6.97 2.29
CA GLU A 235 15.22 6.89 2.17
C GLU A 235 15.71 7.74 0.99
N GLN A 236 16.50 8.77 1.31
CA GLN A 236 17.03 9.69 0.30
C GLN A 236 18.25 9.11 -0.40
N GLY A 237 18.35 9.38 -1.70
CA GLY A 237 19.57 9.17 -2.48
C GLY A 237 19.99 7.70 -2.61
N PHE A 238 19.04 6.75 -2.56
CA PHE A 238 19.36 5.36 -2.89
C PHE A 238 19.51 5.16 -4.40
N ALA A 239 18.77 5.92 -5.22
CA ALA A 239 18.88 5.88 -6.68
C ALA A 239 20.21 6.46 -7.17
N LYS A 240 20.94 5.71 -8.00
CA LYS A 240 22.07 6.23 -8.78
C LYS A 240 21.52 6.81 -10.06
N THR A 241 21.77 8.09 -10.33
CA THR A 241 21.09 8.79 -11.42
C THR A 241 22.02 9.22 -12.53
N PHE A 242 21.47 9.29 -13.74
CA PHE A 242 22.11 9.86 -14.92
C PHE A 242 21.08 10.65 -15.75
N VAL A 243 21.56 11.49 -16.66
CA VAL A 243 20.70 12.35 -17.48
C VAL A 243 20.89 11.98 -18.94
N GLU A 244 19.80 11.73 -19.64
CA GLU A 244 19.80 11.42 -21.07
C GLU A 244 18.50 11.92 -21.73
N LYS A 245 18.36 11.76 -23.05
CA LYS A 245 17.14 12.04 -23.78
C LYS A 245 15.94 11.26 -23.24
N GLU A 246 14.80 11.95 -23.20
CA GLU A 246 13.55 11.32 -22.80
C GLU A 246 13.14 10.26 -23.84
N ILE A 247 13.00 9.01 -23.38
CA ILE A 247 12.50 7.87 -24.16
C ILE A 247 11.13 8.23 -24.75
N GLY A 248 11.02 8.15 -26.06
CA GLY A 248 9.83 8.54 -26.83
C GLY A 248 9.69 10.05 -27.05
N TRP A 249 10.59 10.88 -26.50
CA TRP A 249 10.54 12.34 -26.59
C TRP A 249 11.93 13.01 -26.62
N LEU A 250 12.73 12.68 -27.64
CA LEU A 250 14.15 13.07 -27.82
C LEU A 250 14.48 14.59 -27.81
N VAL A 251 13.49 15.47 -27.73
CA VAL A 251 13.68 16.92 -27.66
C VAL A 251 14.00 17.42 -26.25
N ALA A 252 13.68 16.63 -25.22
CA ALA A 252 13.94 16.94 -23.82
C ALA A 252 14.96 15.96 -23.21
N ASN A 253 15.63 16.41 -22.15
CA ASN A 253 16.43 15.53 -21.31
C ASN A 253 15.59 15.15 -20.08
N ARG A 254 15.81 13.95 -19.56
CA ARG A 254 15.18 13.39 -18.37
C ARG A 254 16.24 12.77 -17.47
N THR A 255 16.00 12.80 -16.17
CA THR A 255 16.81 12.08 -15.18
C THR A 255 16.26 10.67 -15.04
N TYR A 256 17.15 9.68 -15.12
CA TYR A 256 16.87 8.26 -14.96
C TYR A 256 17.58 7.72 -13.73
N ALA A 257 17.02 6.65 -13.15
CA ALA A 257 17.75 5.80 -12.23
C ALA A 257 18.50 4.72 -13.04
N ALA A 258 19.83 4.69 -12.93
CA ALA A 258 20.67 3.63 -13.49
C ALA A 258 20.31 2.31 -12.82
N ALA A 259 19.58 1.44 -13.50
CA ALA A 259 18.95 0.27 -12.89
C ALA A 259 19.96 -0.62 -12.18
N ASN A 260 20.98 -1.11 -12.91
CA ASN A 260 22.00 -1.97 -12.36
C ASN A 260 22.84 -1.31 -11.24
N GLU A 261 23.28 -0.06 -11.43
CA GLU A 261 24.06 0.66 -10.41
C GLU A 261 23.25 0.95 -9.14
N THR A 262 21.96 1.27 -9.31
CA THR A 262 21.03 1.47 -8.20
C THR A 262 20.79 0.16 -7.45
N PHE A 263 20.55 -0.94 -8.17
CA PHE A 263 20.32 -2.24 -7.56
C PHE A 263 21.53 -2.75 -6.79
N GLU A 264 22.74 -2.62 -7.34
CA GLU A 264 23.98 -2.98 -6.63
C GLU A 264 24.22 -2.08 -5.40
N HIS A 265 23.94 -0.78 -5.50
CA HIS A 265 23.99 0.12 -4.34
C HIS A 265 22.98 -0.28 -3.24
N LEU A 266 21.77 -0.67 -3.64
CA LEU A 266 20.73 -1.16 -2.75
C LEU A 266 21.13 -2.48 -2.09
N LEU A 267 21.73 -3.41 -2.83
CA LEU A 267 22.25 -4.67 -2.30
C LEU A 267 23.37 -4.43 -1.28
N GLU A 268 24.32 -3.56 -1.59
CA GLU A 268 25.45 -3.25 -0.71
C GLU A 268 24.98 -2.68 0.64
N LYS A 269 24.01 -1.76 0.60
CA LYS A 269 23.59 -1.00 1.79
C LYS A 269 22.40 -1.62 2.54
N TYR A 270 21.48 -2.27 1.82
CA TYR A 270 20.19 -2.74 2.34
C TYR A 270 19.84 -4.18 1.94
N GLY A 271 20.74 -4.92 1.29
CA GLY A 271 20.49 -6.30 0.86
C GLY A 271 20.14 -7.25 2.01
N ARG A 272 20.47 -6.89 3.26
CA ARG A 272 19.93 -7.51 4.46
C ARG A 272 18.65 -6.80 4.90
N SER A 273 17.51 -7.32 4.46
CA SER A 273 16.20 -6.77 4.83
C SER A 273 15.94 -6.82 6.35
N PRO A 274 15.31 -5.80 6.94
CA PRO A 274 14.78 -5.87 8.31
C PRO A 274 13.53 -6.76 8.42
N ALA A 275 12.88 -7.08 7.29
CA ALA A 275 11.72 -7.97 7.18
C ALA A 275 12.12 -9.26 6.44
N ASP A 276 11.18 -9.98 5.82
CA ASP A 276 11.50 -11.11 4.96
C ASP A 276 12.00 -10.65 3.59
N ILE A 277 11.52 -9.50 3.12
CA ILE A 277 12.00 -8.81 1.92
C ILE A 277 11.84 -7.29 1.98
N THR A 278 12.80 -6.58 1.38
CA THR A 278 12.70 -5.13 1.14
C THR A 278 12.19 -4.89 -0.28
N VAL A 279 11.18 -4.03 -0.42
CA VAL A 279 10.71 -3.50 -1.71
C VAL A 279 11.16 -2.05 -1.80
N ALA A 280 12.17 -1.77 -2.63
CA ALA A 280 12.63 -0.42 -2.93
C ALA A 280 11.84 0.15 -4.12
N VAL A 281 11.18 1.28 -3.89
CA VAL A 281 10.29 1.94 -4.86
C VAL A 281 10.89 3.30 -5.22
N THR A 282 11.16 3.52 -6.50
CA THR A 282 11.65 4.80 -7.00
C THR A 282 10.58 5.52 -7.82
N GLY A 283 10.52 6.86 -7.68
CA GLY A 283 9.72 7.73 -8.54
C GLY A 283 10.35 8.02 -9.90
N LEU A 284 11.61 7.61 -10.11
CA LEU A 284 12.34 7.77 -11.36
C LEU A 284 12.07 6.60 -12.31
N ILE A 285 12.25 6.85 -13.61
CA ILE A 285 12.26 5.75 -14.60
C ILE A 285 13.58 4.99 -14.48
N LEU A 286 13.49 3.67 -14.40
CA LEU A 286 14.64 2.77 -14.41
C LEU A 286 15.13 2.54 -15.83
N ALA A 287 16.44 2.70 -16.04
CA ALA A 287 17.08 2.43 -17.32
C ALA A 287 18.52 1.99 -17.13
N ASP A 288 19.02 1.15 -18.04
CA ASP A 288 20.42 0.81 -18.11
C ASP A 288 21.24 1.97 -18.72
N ALA A 289 22.26 2.40 -17.99
CA ALA A 289 23.18 3.46 -18.41
C ALA A 289 24.21 2.93 -19.43
N LEU A 290 23.73 2.43 -20.57
CA LEU A 290 24.56 1.89 -21.65
C LEU A 290 24.87 2.95 -22.72
N GLU A 291 26.04 2.80 -23.34
CA GLU A 291 26.50 3.61 -24.47
C GLU A 291 26.68 2.69 -25.70
N PRO A 292 25.92 2.89 -26.80
CA PRO A 292 24.95 3.97 -27.04
C PRO A 292 23.61 3.75 -26.31
N PHE A 293 22.99 4.86 -25.90
CA PHE A 293 21.64 4.87 -25.31
C PHE A 293 20.59 4.71 -26.44
N SER A 294 20.12 3.50 -26.68
CA SER A 294 19.03 3.21 -27.63
C SER A 294 17.73 3.00 -26.86
N GLU A 295 16.61 3.59 -27.30
CA GLU A 295 15.34 3.60 -26.54
C GLU A 295 14.79 2.20 -26.23
N ASP A 296 15.03 1.23 -27.12
CA ASP A 296 14.49 -0.12 -27.01
C ASP A 296 15.35 -1.06 -26.14
N GLU A 297 16.67 -0.81 -26.00
CA GLU A 297 17.58 -1.77 -25.35
C GLU A 297 17.85 -1.51 -23.87
N ILE A 298 17.26 -0.46 -23.29
CA ILE A 298 17.69 0.09 -21.99
C ILE A 298 16.60 0.17 -20.91
N ARG A 299 15.32 0.03 -21.26
CA ARG A 299 14.24 0.28 -20.29
C ARG A 299 14.09 -0.91 -19.36
N VAL A 300 14.17 -0.63 -18.07
CA VAL A 300 13.97 -1.62 -16.99
C VAL A 300 12.76 -1.15 -16.19
N GLN A 301 11.91 -2.06 -15.71
CA GLN A 301 10.73 -1.69 -14.89
C GLN A 301 10.83 -2.18 -13.44
N GLY A 302 11.66 -3.19 -13.23
CA GLY A 302 11.97 -3.73 -11.92
C GLY A 302 13.23 -4.59 -11.98
N GLN A 303 13.74 -4.94 -10.81
CA GLN A 303 14.89 -5.81 -10.68
C GLN A 303 14.84 -6.58 -9.36
N ALA A 304 15.06 -7.89 -9.44
CA ALA A 304 15.11 -8.78 -8.29
C ALA A 304 16.19 -9.86 -8.46
N ARG A 305 16.68 -10.38 -7.33
CA ARG A 305 17.47 -11.61 -7.31
C ARG A 305 16.54 -12.81 -7.26
N LEU A 306 16.84 -13.83 -8.06
CA LEU A 306 16.09 -15.07 -8.02
C LEU A 306 16.26 -15.73 -6.64
N GLY A 307 15.16 -15.90 -5.90
CA GLY A 307 15.19 -16.42 -4.53
C GLY A 307 15.67 -15.43 -3.46
N GLY A 308 15.37 -14.15 -3.62
CA GLY A 308 15.69 -13.09 -2.65
C GLY A 308 14.98 -13.20 -1.30
N VAL A 309 13.76 -13.76 -1.22
CA VAL A 309 13.00 -13.80 0.05
C VAL A 309 13.77 -14.55 1.13
N CYS A 310 13.93 -13.91 2.31
CA CYS A 310 14.72 -14.38 3.45
C CYS A 310 16.21 -14.65 3.17
N ASN A 311 16.74 -14.18 2.04
CA ASN A 311 18.18 -14.22 1.79
C ASN A 311 18.91 -13.29 2.78
N ALA A 312 20.10 -13.69 3.22
CA ALA A 312 20.85 -12.92 4.20
C ALA A 312 21.39 -11.58 3.67
N ASN A 313 21.71 -11.51 2.37
CA ASN A 313 22.41 -10.39 1.76
C ASN A 313 21.77 -9.88 0.47
N SER A 314 20.74 -10.54 -0.06
CA SER A 314 20.07 -10.14 -1.30
C SER A 314 18.54 -10.15 -1.21
N SER A 315 18.00 -9.90 -0.01
CA SER A 315 16.56 -9.83 0.20
C SER A 315 15.99 -8.44 -0.14
N ILE A 316 16.07 -8.11 -1.43
CA ILE A 316 15.59 -6.84 -1.96
C ILE A 316 15.02 -7.04 -3.37
N VAL A 317 13.93 -6.32 -3.65
CA VAL A 317 13.42 -6.06 -5.01
C VAL A 317 13.39 -4.56 -5.22
N MET A 318 13.62 -4.12 -6.45
CA MET A 318 13.54 -2.73 -6.86
C MET A 318 12.48 -2.59 -7.95
N VAL A 319 11.65 -1.56 -7.89
CA VAL A 319 10.58 -1.29 -8.87
C VAL A 319 10.42 0.21 -9.07
N GLU A 320 10.11 0.63 -10.30
CA GLU A 320 9.66 1.99 -10.58
C GLU A 320 8.16 2.17 -10.26
N ASP A 321 7.76 3.36 -9.87
CA ASP A 321 6.36 3.73 -9.73
C ASP A 321 6.14 5.20 -10.08
N VAL A 322 5.10 5.48 -10.85
CA VAL A 322 4.57 6.85 -10.94
C VAL A 322 3.66 7.06 -9.73
N PRO A 323 4.01 7.95 -8.77
CA PRO A 323 3.24 8.09 -7.54
C PRO A 323 1.76 8.37 -7.81
N MET A 324 0.88 7.76 -7.01
CA MET A 324 -0.59 7.84 -7.14
C MET A 324 -1.19 7.21 -8.42
N SER A 325 -0.40 6.49 -9.22
CA SER A 325 -0.88 5.80 -10.44
C SER A 325 -1.29 4.34 -10.21
N PHE A 326 -0.83 3.73 -9.12
CA PHE A 326 -0.90 2.29 -8.86
C PHE A 326 -0.16 1.42 -9.89
N GLY A 327 0.85 1.96 -10.59
CA GLY A 327 1.67 1.21 -11.55
C GLY A 327 2.35 -0.02 -10.95
N LEU A 328 2.77 0.07 -9.68
CA LEU A 328 3.32 -1.05 -8.88
C LEU A 328 2.46 -2.32 -8.91
N VAL A 329 1.14 -2.19 -9.06
CA VAL A 329 0.22 -3.32 -9.04
C VAL A 329 0.49 -4.30 -10.19
N SER A 330 1.10 -3.82 -11.28
CA SER A 330 1.50 -4.65 -12.41
C SER A 330 2.93 -5.20 -12.30
N LEU A 331 3.86 -4.41 -11.76
CA LEU A 331 5.29 -4.73 -11.73
C LEU A 331 5.70 -5.55 -10.50
N LEU A 332 5.22 -5.15 -9.32
CA LEU A 332 5.64 -5.74 -8.06
C LEU A 332 5.33 -7.25 -7.94
N PRO A 333 4.20 -7.78 -8.44
CA PRO A 333 3.97 -9.23 -8.46
C PRO A 333 5.00 -10.00 -9.31
N HIS A 334 5.52 -9.41 -10.37
CA HIS A 334 6.55 -10.04 -11.20
C HIS A 334 7.87 -10.14 -10.42
N GLU A 335 8.34 -9.01 -9.88
CA GLU A 335 9.60 -8.97 -9.13
C GLU A 335 9.57 -9.82 -7.85
N LEU A 336 8.43 -9.83 -7.16
CA LEU A 336 8.25 -10.73 -6.01
C LEU A 336 8.19 -12.20 -6.44
N GLY A 337 7.74 -12.51 -7.66
CA GLY A 337 7.81 -13.84 -8.26
C GLY A 337 9.24 -14.32 -8.42
N HIS A 338 10.12 -13.46 -8.96
CA HIS A 338 11.57 -13.71 -9.00
C HIS A 338 12.15 -13.90 -7.61
N ALA A 339 11.81 -13.01 -6.67
CA ALA A 339 12.29 -13.12 -5.29
C ALA A 339 11.80 -14.40 -4.57
N LEU A 340 10.66 -14.95 -4.99
CA LEU A 340 10.13 -16.24 -4.55
C LEU A 340 10.64 -17.43 -5.39
N GLY A 341 11.60 -17.19 -6.30
CA GLY A 341 12.34 -18.23 -7.01
C GLY A 341 11.72 -18.69 -8.33
N ALA A 342 10.67 -18.03 -8.83
CA ALA A 342 10.17 -18.27 -10.19
C ALA A 342 11.05 -17.53 -11.21
N PRO A 343 11.70 -18.22 -12.16
CA PRO A 343 12.32 -17.54 -13.30
C PRO A 343 11.22 -17.07 -14.27
N HIS A 344 11.61 -16.43 -15.37
CA HIS A 344 10.65 -16.19 -16.44
C HIS A 344 10.08 -17.52 -16.94
N ASP A 345 8.80 -17.53 -17.22
CA ASP A 345 8.15 -18.71 -17.76
C ASP A 345 8.71 -19.05 -19.16
N GLY A 346 8.97 -20.33 -19.37
CA GLY A 346 9.78 -20.81 -20.50
C GLY A 346 11.22 -21.11 -20.10
N GLU A 347 11.68 -20.59 -18.96
CA GLU A 347 12.95 -20.94 -18.34
C GLU A 347 12.77 -22.01 -17.27
N THR A 348 13.88 -22.57 -16.77
CA THR A 348 13.84 -23.59 -15.72
C THR A 348 15.04 -23.43 -14.80
N TYR A 349 14.78 -23.34 -13.50
CA TYR A 349 15.77 -23.31 -12.42
C TYR A 349 15.52 -24.40 -11.37
N LEU A 350 16.56 -25.16 -11.01
CA LEU A 350 16.45 -26.28 -10.05
C LEU A 350 16.83 -25.86 -8.62
N TRP A 351 15.83 -25.62 -7.78
CA TRP A 351 15.99 -25.32 -6.35
C TRP A 351 16.17 -26.55 -5.48
N ASN A 352 15.33 -27.56 -5.72
CA ASN A 352 15.23 -28.74 -4.87
C ASN A 352 15.20 -30.00 -5.73
N ASN A 353 16.22 -30.85 -5.61
CA ASN A 353 16.32 -32.12 -6.33
C ASN A 353 15.16 -33.10 -6.05
N CYS A 354 14.44 -32.92 -4.94
CA CYS A 354 13.27 -33.72 -4.57
C CYS A 354 11.96 -33.13 -5.10
N LEU A 355 11.95 -31.85 -5.48
CA LEU A 355 10.83 -31.13 -6.07
C LEU A 355 11.31 -30.39 -7.32
N PRO A 356 11.76 -31.14 -8.36
CA PRO A 356 12.15 -30.50 -9.59
C PRO A 356 10.91 -29.81 -10.20
N PRO A 357 11.08 -28.57 -10.71
CA PRO A 357 10.02 -27.92 -11.48
C PRO A 357 9.72 -28.73 -12.74
N ARG A 358 8.56 -28.51 -13.34
CA ARG A 358 8.30 -28.99 -14.70
C ARG A 358 9.38 -28.52 -15.66
N ASN A 359 9.77 -29.43 -16.56
CA ASN A 359 10.74 -29.15 -17.62
C ASN A 359 10.05 -28.76 -18.94
N ASP A 360 8.73 -28.87 -19.01
CA ASP A 360 7.89 -28.53 -20.17
C ASP A 360 7.17 -27.20 -19.95
N CYS A 361 7.87 -26.22 -19.38
CA CYS A 361 7.42 -24.84 -19.36
C CYS A 361 7.50 -24.30 -20.79
N SER A 362 6.40 -24.39 -21.54
CA SER A 362 6.33 -23.86 -22.89
C SER A 362 6.58 -22.36 -22.85
N LYS A 363 7.47 -21.85 -23.72
CA LYS A 363 7.40 -20.45 -24.16
C LYS A 363 5.98 -20.25 -24.68
N TYR A 364 5.25 -19.34 -24.05
CA TYR A 364 3.79 -19.30 -24.04
C TYR A 364 3.09 -19.29 -25.40
N SER A 365 1.79 -19.58 -25.35
CA SER A 365 0.83 -19.11 -26.37
C SER A 365 0.84 -17.58 -26.39
N LYS A 366 0.74 -16.96 -27.57
CA LYS A 366 0.70 -15.49 -27.75
C LYS A 366 -0.42 -14.79 -26.98
N ASP A 367 -1.39 -15.54 -26.47
CA ASP A 367 -2.58 -15.02 -25.79
C ASP A 367 -2.53 -15.18 -24.25
N ASP A 368 -1.52 -15.87 -23.72
CA ASP A 368 -1.40 -16.17 -22.28
C ASP A 368 -0.40 -15.20 -21.62
N HIS A 369 -0.86 -13.98 -21.30
CA HIS A 369 -0.09 -13.00 -20.53
C HIS A 369 -0.11 -13.38 -19.03
N PHE A 370 0.78 -14.27 -18.62
CA PHE A 370 1.02 -14.59 -17.21
C PHE A 370 1.99 -13.60 -16.57
N ILE A 371 1.96 -13.49 -15.24
CA ILE A 371 2.76 -12.50 -14.50
C ILE A 371 4.26 -12.63 -14.79
N MET A 372 4.83 -13.85 -14.85
CA MET A 372 6.26 -14.07 -15.11
C MET A 372 6.61 -14.14 -16.60
N HIS A 373 5.84 -13.49 -17.46
CA HIS A 373 6.19 -13.37 -18.87
C HIS A 373 7.35 -12.38 -19.05
N SER A 374 8.38 -12.75 -19.82
CA SER A 374 9.66 -12.05 -19.91
C SER A 374 9.68 -10.72 -20.71
N SER A 375 8.53 -10.26 -21.19
CA SER A 375 8.49 -9.15 -22.18
C SER A 375 7.13 -8.46 -22.18
N GLU A 376 6.06 -9.25 -22.09
CA GLU A 376 4.70 -8.76 -21.83
C GLU A 376 4.14 -9.34 -20.51
N PRO A 377 4.66 -8.94 -19.34
CA PRO A 377 4.12 -9.35 -18.05
C PRO A 377 2.60 -9.19 -17.98
N GLY A 378 1.93 -10.28 -17.62
CA GLY A 378 0.51 -10.28 -17.31
C GLY A 378 0.21 -9.61 -15.97
N ASN A 379 -1.05 -9.25 -15.76
CA ASN A 379 -1.51 -8.62 -14.51
C ASN A 379 -2.56 -9.45 -13.75
N GLY A 380 -2.70 -10.74 -14.10
CA GLY A 380 -3.81 -11.57 -13.65
C GLY A 380 -3.41 -12.80 -12.85
N LYS A 381 -2.63 -13.71 -13.46
CA LYS A 381 -2.34 -15.04 -12.91
C LYS A 381 -0.90 -15.46 -13.15
N PHE A 382 -0.37 -16.29 -12.26
CA PHE A 382 0.87 -17.03 -12.46
C PHE A 382 0.63 -18.30 -13.28
N SER A 383 1.62 -18.70 -14.05
CA SER A 383 1.57 -20.02 -14.71
C SER A 383 1.73 -21.14 -13.68
N ASN A 384 1.42 -22.38 -14.08
CA ASN A 384 1.71 -23.54 -13.23
C ASN A 384 3.21 -23.76 -13.03
N CYS A 385 4.06 -23.39 -14.00
CA CYS A 385 5.52 -23.47 -13.87
C CYS A 385 6.04 -22.50 -12.83
N SER A 386 5.63 -21.24 -12.91
CA SER A 386 5.94 -20.22 -11.91
C SER A 386 5.57 -20.68 -10.50
N LYS A 387 4.34 -21.21 -10.32
CA LYS A 387 3.88 -21.74 -9.03
C LYS A 387 4.75 -22.89 -8.52
N GLU A 388 5.13 -23.84 -9.38
CA GLU A 388 5.99 -24.95 -9.00
C GLU A 388 7.42 -24.52 -8.64
N HIS A 389 7.99 -23.54 -9.36
CA HIS A 389 9.28 -22.95 -8.99
C HIS A 389 9.23 -22.27 -7.62
N MET A 390 8.16 -21.50 -7.34
CA MET A 390 7.95 -20.90 -6.03
C MET A 390 7.85 -21.96 -4.93
N SER A 391 7.04 -23.01 -5.13
CA SER A 391 6.94 -24.13 -4.19
C SER A 391 8.30 -24.82 -3.94
N ALA A 392 9.07 -25.05 -4.99
CA ALA A 392 10.38 -25.68 -4.91
C ALA A 392 11.38 -24.80 -4.14
N PHE A 393 11.45 -23.50 -4.44
CA PHE A 393 12.27 -22.55 -3.70
C PHE A 393 11.87 -22.48 -2.22
N ILE A 394 10.58 -22.28 -1.94
CA ILE A 394 10.08 -22.16 -0.56
C ILE A 394 10.41 -23.41 0.27
N SER A 395 10.40 -24.59 -0.33
CA SER A 395 10.79 -25.84 0.34
C SER A 395 12.25 -25.89 0.79
N THR A 396 13.11 -25.01 0.27
CA THR A 396 14.52 -24.88 0.67
C THR A 396 14.73 -23.86 1.80
N LEU A 397 13.72 -23.03 2.08
CA LEU A 397 13.84 -21.95 3.07
C LEU A 397 14.05 -22.50 4.49
N SER A 398 14.86 -21.77 5.24
CA SER A 398 15.11 -22.08 6.64
C SER A 398 13.86 -21.87 7.49
N GLY A 399 13.74 -22.62 8.57
CA GLY A 399 12.56 -22.53 9.43
C GLY A 399 12.36 -21.22 10.18
N SER A 400 13.38 -20.36 10.22
CA SER A 400 13.23 -18.99 10.72
C SER A 400 12.49 -18.08 9.75
N CYS A 401 12.48 -18.39 8.44
CA CYS A 401 11.78 -17.57 7.44
C CYS A 401 10.25 -17.65 7.60
N PHE A 402 9.73 -18.77 8.09
CA PHE A 402 8.30 -18.94 8.36
C PHE A 402 7.85 -18.37 9.71
N LYS A 403 8.75 -17.74 10.46
CA LYS A 403 8.43 -17.12 11.76
C LYS A 403 8.36 -15.63 11.57
N LEU A 404 7.18 -15.07 11.84
CA LEU A 404 6.98 -13.63 11.86
C LEU A 404 7.96 -12.97 12.84
N LYS A 405 8.70 -11.98 12.35
CA LYS A 405 9.65 -11.18 13.12
C LYS A 405 8.91 -10.06 13.83
N THR A 406 7.86 -9.54 13.21
CA THR A 406 6.90 -8.71 13.91
C THR A 406 6.16 -9.57 14.93
N LYS A 407 6.00 -9.04 16.14
CA LYS A 407 4.96 -9.56 17.02
C LYS A 407 3.65 -9.17 16.36
N GLN A 408 3.13 -10.04 15.49
CA GLN A 408 1.70 -10.05 15.20
C GLN A 408 1.03 -10.13 16.57
N ASN A 409 0.40 -9.05 17.00
CA ASN A 409 -0.70 -9.17 17.95
C ASN A 409 -1.91 -9.78 17.21
N CYS A 410 -1.69 -10.85 16.45
CA CYS A 410 -2.76 -11.72 15.94
C CYS A 410 -3.29 -12.57 17.08
N SER A 411 -3.81 -11.90 18.09
CA SER A 411 -5.08 -12.32 18.62
C SER A 411 -6.10 -11.32 18.11
N THR A 412 -7.09 -11.81 17.38
CA THR A 412 -8.47 -11.42 17.64
C THR A 412 -8.85 -11.88 19.05
N GLU A 413 -8.07 -11.51 20.07
CA GLU A 413 -8.66 -11.13 21.33
C GLU A 413 -9.04 -9.70 21.08
N GLU A 414 -10.34 -9.45 21.07
CA GLU A 414 -10.89 -8.12 21.07
C GLU A 414 -10.05 -7.27 22.02
N LYS A 415 -9.27 -6.32 21.50
CA LYS A 415 -8.57 -5.38 22.36
C LYS A 415 -9.65 -4.47 22.93
N GLU A 416 -9.64 -4.29 24.24
CA GLU A 416 -10.54 -3.35 24.90
C GLU A 416 -10.50 -2.02 24.14
N LEU A 417 -11.68 -1.44 23.89
CA LEU A 417 -11.82 -0.15 23.25
C LEU A 417 -10.93 0.88 23.95
N PRO A 418 -10.29 1.81 23.20
CA PRO A 418 -9.22 2.67 23.72
C PRO A 418 -9.64 3.51 24.95
N GLY A 419 -10.92 3.80 25.08
CA GLY A 419 -11.53 4.52 26.19
C GLY A 419 -11.73 3.71 27.47
N VAL A 420 -11.57 2.38 27.45
CA VAL A 420 -11.71 1.52 28.65
C VAL A 420 -10.63 1.82 29.70
N SER A 421 -9.42 2.15 29.26
CA SER A 421 -8.27 2.45 30.12
C SER A 421 -7.74 3.88 30.00
N VAL A 422 -8.47 4.77 29.29
CA VAL A 422 -7.98 6.12 29.00
C VAL A 422 -8.05 7.06 30.21
N ASN A 423 -6.99 7.85 30.41
CA ASN A 423 -6.98 8.95 31.38
C ASN A 423 -7.40 10.26 30.68
N LEU A 424 -8.62 10.73 30.94
CA LEU A 424 -9.16 11.96 30.35
C LEU A 424 -8.30 13.21 30.66
N THR A 425 -7.60 13.22 31.80
CA THR A 425 -6.68 14.32 32.15
C THR A 425 -5.50 14.38 31.18
N SER A 426 -4.97 13.22 30.77
CA SER A 426 -3.88 13.13 29.80
C SER A 426 -4.32 13.61 28.42
N ILE A 427 -5.57 13.33 28.02
CA ILE A 427 -6.15 13.87 26.78
C ILE A 427 -6.18 15.41 26.84
N CYS A 428 -6.62 16.00 27.96
CA CYS A 428 -6.62 17.46 28.11
C CYS A 428 -5.22 18.07 28.06
N GLN A 429 -4.21 17.40 28.62
CA GLN A 429 -2.81 17.85 28.59
C GLN A 429 -2.25 17.90 27.17
N ILE A 430 -2.55 16.88 26.36
CA ILE A 430 -2.12 16.80 24.97
C ILE A 430 -2.87 17.82 24.10
N ALA A 431 -4.19 17.89 24.25
CA ALA A 431 -5.03 18.77 23.43
C ALA A 431 -4.85 20.26 23.78
N HIS A 432 -4.55 20.58 25.04
CA HIS A 432 -4.41 21.96 25.54
C HIS A 432 -3.12 22.14 26.35
N PRO A 433 -1.94 22.07 25.73
CA PRO A 433 -0.65 22.15 26.45
C PRO A 433 -0.42 23.50 27.13
N ASN A 434 -1.15 24.55 26.71
CA ASN A 434 -1.02 25.91 27.22
C ASN A 434 -2.03 26.28 28.32
N PHE A 435 -2.86 25.33 28.77
CA PHE A 435 -3.76 25.56 29.90
C PHE A 435 -2.97 25.73 31.20
N LEU A 436 -3.42 26.67 32.05
CA LEU A 436 -2.76 26.96 33.32
C LEU A 436 -2.94 25.81 34.32
N LYS A 437 -4.09 25.12 34.24
CA LYS A 437 -4.40 23.88 34.98
C LYS A 437 -5.35 23.04 34.12
N TRP A 438 -5.26 21.72 34.21
CA TRP A 438 -6.19 20.80 33.55
C TRP A 438 -7.20 20.29 34.55
N GLN A 439 -8.47 20.63 34.35
CA GLN A 439 -9.60 20.03 35.05
C GLN A 439 -10.52 19.36 34.04
N VAL A 440 -10.91 18.12 34.33
CA VAL A 440 -11.85 17.35 33.53
C VAL A 440 -13.25 17.61 34.07
N LEU A 441 -14.18 17.95 33.18
CA LEU A 441 -15.62 18.08 33.46
C LEU A 441 -16.36 16.94 32.74
N ASP A 442 -17.10 16.13 33.47
CA ASP A 442 -17.76 14.91 32.98
C ASP A 442 -19.27 15.07 32.75
N ASP A 443 -19.82 16.28 32.93
CA ASP A 443 -21.24 16.61 32.77
C ASP A 443 -21.83 16.26 31.39
N LEU A 444 -20.98 16.11 30.38
CA LEU A 444 -21.36 15.81 29.00
C LEU A 444 -21.14 14.34 28.62
N ASN A 445 -20.70 13.49 29.56
CA ASN A 445 -20.34 12.10 29.27
C ASN A 445 -21.52 11.32 28.68
N GLY A 446 -22.75 11.62 29.11
CA GLY A 446 -23.97 10.98 28.60
C GLY A 446 -24.26 11.23 27.11
N VAL A 447 -23.61 12.22 26.49
CA VAL A 447 -23.63 12.47 25.03
C VAL A 447 -22.25 12.25 24.41
N CYS A 448 -21.43 11.41 25.03
CA CYS A 448 -20.08 11.04 24.58
C CYS A 448 -19.11 12.21 24.39
N HIS A 449 -19.15 13.17 25.30
CA HIS A 449 -18.22 14.30 25.34
C HIS A 449 -17.78 14.61 26.77
N PHE A 450 -16.65 15.30 26.92
CA PHE A 450 -16.18 15.82 28.20
C PHE A 450 -15.55 17.20 28.01
N GLY A 451 -15.42 17.95 29.11
CA GLY A 451 -14.79 19.27 29.11
C GLY A 451 -13.36 19.23 29.61
N CYS A 452 -12.44 19.87 28.90
CA CYS A 452 -11.13 20.25 29.40
C CYS A 452 -11.20 21.72 29.84
N CYS A 453 -11.02 21.98 31.12
CA CYS A 453 -11.24 23.29 31.73
C CYS A 453 -9.95 23.86 32.34
N SER A 454 -9.78 25.18 32.23
CA SER A 454 -8.66 25.92 32.85
C SER A 454 -9.11 27.33 33.26
N PRO A 455 -8.63 27.88 34.39
CA PRO A 455 -8.81 29.29 34.71
C PRO A 455 -8.22 30.20 33.61
N ARG A 456 -8.84 31.37 33.39
CA ARG A 456 -8.32 32.38 32.45
C ARG A 456 -7.11 33.14 33.03
N PRO A 457 -6.12 33.52 32.19
CA PRO A 457 -5.02 34.37 32.63
C PRO A 457 -5.52 35.73 33.14
N GLY A 458 -5.15 36.11 34.37
CA GLY A 458 -5.50 37.40 34.97
C GLY A 458 -6.79 37.42 35.82
N CYS A 459 -7.54 36.32 35.86
CA CYS A 459 -8.77 36.20 36.66
C CYS A 459 -8.70 35.00 37.64
N PRO A 460 -7.88 35.06 38.71
CA PRO A 460 -7.65 33.93 39.61
C PRO A 460 -8.86 33.56 40.50
N TYR A 461 -9.92 34.37 40.49
CA TYR A 461 -11.17 34.12 41.21
C TYR A 461 -12.31 33.60 40.31
N GLU A 462 -12.09 33.48 39.00
CA GLU A 462 -13.04 32.86 38.07
C GLU A 462 -12.98 31.33 38.28
N TYR A 463 -14.13 30.67 38.41
CA TYR A 463 -14.15 29.22 38.60
C TYR A 463 -13.63 28.57 37.31
N ALA A 464 -12.81 27.53 37.41
CA ALA A 464 -12.24 26.86 36.23
C ALA A 464 -13.30 26.38 35.22
N TYR A 465 -14.55 26.19 35.68
CA TYR A 465 -15.72 25.82 34.89
C TYR A 465 -16.19 26.91 33.90
N ASP A 466 -15.74 28.15 34.01
CA ASP A 466 -16.14 29.26 33.13
C ASP A 466 -15.37 29.28 31.78
N ALA A 467 -14.32 28.47 31.66
CA ALA A 467 -13.52 28.33 30.43
C ALA A 467 -13.15 26.86 30.17
N CYS A 468 -14.06 26.15 29.49
CA CYS A 468 -13.89 24.76 29.11
C CYS A 468 -13.94 24.58 27.58
N ALA A 469 -13.03 23.77 27.05
CA ALA A 469 -13.08 23.25 25.69
C ALA A 469 -13.75 21.87 25.70
N LYS A 470 -14.75 21.66 24.84
CA LYS A 470 -15.46 20.39 24.71
C LYS A 470 -14.69 19.43 23.79
N HIS A 471 -14.53 18.17 24.22
CA HIS A 471 -13.85 17.10 23.49
C HIS A 471 -14.73 15.85 23.43
N PRO A 472 -14.68 15.05 22.36
CA PRO A 472 -15.37 13.76 22.31
C PRO A 472 -14.72 12.77 23.29
N LEU A 473 -15.54 11.91 23.89
CA LEU A 473 -15.05 10.76 24.65
C LEU A 473 -14.56 9.68 23.68
N PRO A 474 -13.36 9.08 23.91
CA PRO A 474 -12.91 7.94 23.13
C PRO A 474 -13.88 6.75 23.26
N ASP A 475 -13.97 5.94 22.21
CA ASP A 475 -14.77 4.72 22.24
C ASP A 475 -14.27 3.79 23.36
N GLY A 476 -15.18 3.23 24.16
CA GLY A 476 -14.90 2.46 25.36
C GLY A 476 -15.00 3.25 26.66
N ALA A 477 -14.96 4.59 26.60
CA ALA A 477 -14.99 5.44 27.79
C ALA A 477 -16.36 5.40 28.46
N GLY A 478 -16.36 5.40 29.80
CA GLY A 478 -17.57 5.37 30.60
C GLY A 478 -18.45 6.60 30.37
N CYS A 479 -19.69 6.37 29.92
CA CYS A 479 -20.66 7.43 29.63
C CYS A 479 -21.89 7.41 30.55
N GLY A 480 -21.95 6.41 31.44
CA GLY A 480 -23.03 6.18 32.39
C GLY A 480 -22.84 4.87 33.15
N PHE A 481 -23.77 4.52 34.04
CA PHE A 481 -23.65 3.31 34.86
C PHE A 481 -23.68 2.02 34.00
N GLY A 482 -22.52 1.39 33.85
CA GLY A 482 -22.32 0.22 32.99
C GLY A 482 -22.50 0.51 31.49
N MET A 483 -22.43 1.79 31.11
CA MET A 483 -22.57 2.26 29.72
C MET A 483 -21.24 2.84 29.22
N ARG A 484 -20.96 2.64 27.94
CA ARG A 484 -19.76 3.11 27.27
C ARG A 484 -20.11 3.89 26.00
N CYS A 485 -19.21 4.75 25.59
CA CYS A 485 -19.27 5.39 24.28
C CYS A 485 -18.79 4.44 23.19
N VAL A 486 -19.57 4.27 22.13
CA VAL A 486 -19.13 3.57 20.91
C VAL A 486 -19.67 4.36 19.73
N ARG A 487 -18.79 4.78 18.82
CA ARG A 487 -19.11 5.63 17.66
C ARG A 487 -19.91 6.88 18.06
N GLY A 488 -19.48 7.54 19.13
CA GLY A 488 -20.09 8.77 19.62
C GLY A 488 -21.48 8.60 20.25
N THR A 489 -21.95 7.37 20.48
CA THR A 489 -23.24 7.08 21.11
C THR A 489 -23.05 6.39 22.46
N CYS A 490 -23.73 6.89 23.50
CA CYS A 490 -23.69 6.27 24.82
C CYS A 490 -24.68 5.11 24.90
N GLY A 491 -24.20 3.90 25.20
CA GLY A 491 -25.02 2.69 25.23
C GLY A 491 -24.44 1.58 26.10
N TYR A 492 -25.17 0.46 26.19
CA TYR A 492 -24.69 -0.74 26.87
C TYR A 492 -23.78 -1.54 25.93
N TYR A 493 -22.48 -1.31 26.06
CA TYR A 493 -21.45 -2.03 25.33
C TYR A 493 -20.47 -2.68 26.30
N ASP A 494 -19.94 -3.83 25.94
CA ASP A 494 -18.83 -4.43 26.68
C ASP A 494 -17.54 -3.65 26.42
N GLU A 495 -16.44 -4.11 27.00
CA GLU A 495 -15.13 -3.47 26.83
C GLU A 495 -14.60 -3.57 25.41
N TYR A 496 -15.25 -4.33 24.52
CA TYR A 496 -14.84 -4.56 23.13
C TYR A 496 -15.75 -3.84 22.11
N GLY A 497 -16.83 -3.21 22.58
CA GLY A 497 -17.76 -2.45 21.75
C GLY A 497 -18.95 -3.25 21.25
N ALA A 498 -19.14 -4.50 21.70
CA ALA A 498 -20.31 -5.28 21.35
C ALA A 498 -21.52 -4.89 22.21
N PRO A 499 -22.74 -4.81 21.64
CA PRO A 499 -23.95 -4.50 22.41
C PRO A 499 -24.24 -5.57 23.46
N VAL A 500 -24.42 -5.16 24.72
CA VAL A 500 -24.74 -6.07 25.82
C VAL A 500 -26.24 -5.98 26.14
N VAL A 501 -26.93 -7.12 26.05
CA VAL A 501 -28.34 -7.20 26.48
C VAL A 501 -28.39 -7.11 28.00
N ARG A 502 -29.12 -6.12 28.50
CA ARG A 502 -29.37 -5.95 29.94
C ARG A 502 -29.96 -7.24 30.50
N ARG A 503 -29.23 -7.98 31.32
CA ARG A 503 -29.85 -9.00 32.20
C ARG A 503 -30.84 -8.24 33.08
N GLN A 504 -32.14 -8.45 32.84
CA GLN A 504 -33.17 -7.97 33.76
C GLN A 504 -32.84 -8.55 35.15
N GLY A 505 -32.79 -7.65 36.13
CA GLY A 505 -32.06 -7.85 37.38
C GLY A 505 -32.56 -8.98 38.28
N ALA A 506 -31.74 -9.23 39.29
CA ALA A 506 -32.21 -9.63 40.61
C ALA A 506 -32.11 -8.41 41.54
#